data_AF-A0A256YJT4-F1
#
_entry.id   AF-A0A256YJT4-F1
#
_cell.length_a   1.000
_cell.length_b   1.000
_cell.length_c   1.000
_cell.angle_alpha   90.00
_cell.angle_beta   90.00
_cell.angle_gamma   90.00
#
_symmetry.space_group_name_H-M   'P 1'
#
loop_
_entity.id
_entity.type
_entity.pdbx_description
1 polymer ?
#
loop_
_entity_poly.entity_id
_entity_poly.type
_entity_poly.pdbx_seq_one_letter_code
_entity_poly.pdbx_strand_id
1 'polypeptide(L)'
;MSSKVYGILLMLSSIVIALIYIIGLVIAPDTIVYGDVKLSEVLMRYTVLILMLAIAGIIGYIGYLIFTLPIPKPVEEIIKEYRESSK
;
A
#
# COMPACT_ATOMS: atom_id res chain seq x y z
N MET A 1 -26.76 0.66 -4.50
CA MET A 1 -26.64 -0.79 -4.20
C MET A 1 -25.21 -1.32 -4.36
N SER A 2 -24.40 -0.79 -5.28
CA SER A 2 -23.06 -1.28 -5.59
C SER A 2 -22.03 -1.19 -4.45
N SER A 3 -22.06 -0.15 -3.62
CA SER A 3 -21.10 0.02 -2.51
C SER A 3 -21.20 -1.09 -1.44
N LYS A 4 -22.40 -1.58 -1.15
CA LYS A 4 -22.60 -2.69 -0.20
C LYS A 4 -22.01 -4.01 -0.73
N VAL A 5 -22.09 -4.24 -2.03
CA VAL A 5 -21.56 -5.45 -2.67
C VAL A 5 -20.03 -5.45 -2.61
N TYR A 6 -19.39 -4.34 -2.97
CA TYR A 6 -17.93 -4.22 -2.85
C TYR A 6 -17.45 -4.30 -1.40
N GLY A 7 -18.19 -3.72 -0.45
CA GLY A 7 -17.88 -3.83 0.97
C GLY A 7 -17.92 -5.27 1.49
N ILE A 8 -18.97 -6.03 1.14
CA ILE A 8 -19.10 -7.44 1.52
C ILE A 8 -18.03 -8.30 0.85
N LEU A 9 -17.76 -8.07 -0.43
CA LEU A 9 -16.73 -8.79 -1.18
C LEU A 9 -15.34 -8.59 -0.56
N LEU A 10 -15.01 -7.34 -0.20
CA LEU A 10 -13.75 -7.03 0.47
C LEU A 10 -13.66 -7.69 1.85
N MET A 11 -14.74 -7.65 2.63
CA MET A 11 -14.79 -8.28 3.95
C MET A 11 -14.60 -9.80 3.87
N LEU A 12 -15.28 -10.47 2.93
CA LEU A 12 -15.10 -11.91 2.72
C LEU A 12 -13.69 -12.24 2.24
N SER A 13 -13.13 -11.44 1.32
CA SER A 13 -11.77 -11.65 0.84
C SER A 13 -10.73 -11.51 1.95
N SER A 14 -10.91 -10.57 2.88
CA SER A 14 -9.98 -10.40 4.00
C SER A 14 -10.05 -11.56 4.98
N ILE A 15 -11.24 -12.09 5.25
CA ILE A 15 -11.44 -13.27 6.12
C ILE A 15 -10.73 -14.48 5.52
N VAL A 16 -10.88 -14.71 4.21
CA VAL A 16 -10.21 -15.83 3.52
C VAL A 16 -8.69 -15.71 3.61
N ILE A 17 -8.15 -14.52 3.34
CA ILE A 17 -6.69 -14.27 3.43
C ILE A 17 -6.20 -14.51 4.86
N ALA A 18 -6.93 -14.02 5.88
CA ALA A 18 -6.57 -14.20 7.28
C ALA A 18 -6.53 -15.70 7.67
N LEU A 19 -7.50 -16.49 7.22
CA LEU A 19 -7.52 -17.93 7.47
C LEU A 19 -6.33 -18.64 6.81
N ILE A 20 -5.97 -18.28 5.58
CA ILE A 20 -4.80 -18.84 4.89
C ILE A 20 -3.51 -18.54 5.68
N TYR A 21 -3.36 -17.31 6.20
CA TYR A 21 -2.20 -16.96 7.04
C TYR A 21 -2.19 -17.73 8.36
N ILE A 22 -3.33 -17.85 9.05
CA ILE A 22 -3.40 -18.60 10.31
C ILE A 22 -3.02 -20.06 10.08
N ILE A 23 -3.58 -20.71 9.06
CA ILE A 23 -3.31 -22.11 8.78
C ILE A 23 -1.86 -22.30 8.31
N GLY A 24 -1.40 -21.48 7.35
CA GLY A 24 -0.11 -21.65 6.70
C GLY A 24 1.09 -21.16 7.49
N LEU A 25 0.90 -20.27 8.46
CA LEU A 25 1.98 -19.74 9.30
C LEU A 25 1.97 -20.28 10.74
N VAL A 26 0.79 -20.52 11.33
CA VAL A 26 0.66 -20.84 12.76
C VAL A 26 0.37 -22.33 12.99
N ILE A 27 -0.58 -22.90 12.26
CA ILE A 27 -1.05 -24.28 12.52
C ILE A 27 -0.15 -25.32 11.85
N ALA A 28 0.25 -25.08 10.60
CA ALA A 28 1.03 -26.04 9.83
C ALA A 28 2.18 -25.37 9.05
N PRO A 29 3.12 -24.70 9.74
CA PRO A 29 4.20 -23.94 9.08
C PRO A 29 5.15 -24.82 8.25
N ASP A 30 5.27 -26.11 8.59
CA ASP A 30 6.11 -27.09 7.90
C ASP A 30 5.40 -27.81 6.75
N THR A 31 4.18 -27.39 6.37
CA THR A 31 3.52 -27.95 5.19
C THR A 31 4.34 -27.65 3.94
N ILE A 32 4.76 -28.73 3.28
CA ILE A 32 5.57 -28.71 2.08
C ILE A 32 4.64 -28.47 0.89
N VAL A 33 4.90 -27.43 0.10
CA VAL A 33 4.04 -27.07 -1.05
C VAL A 33 4.69 -27.47 -2.36
N TYR A 34 5.97 -27.14 -2.53
CA TYR A 34 6.75 -27.42 -3.74
C TYR A 34 8.12 -27.97 -3.35
N GLY A 35 8.37 -29.26 -3.60
CA GLY A 35 9.68 -29.88 -3.33
C GLY A 35 10.03 -29.83 -1.84
N ASP A 36 10.99 -28.98 -1.46
CA ASP A 36 11.43 -28.71 -0.08
C ASP A 36 10.97 -27.34 0.47
N VAL A 37 10.17 -26.59 -0.29
CA VAL A 37 9.77 -25.23 0.08
C VAL A 37 8.54 -25.26 1.00
N LYS A 38 8.73 -24.72 2.21
CA LYS A 38 7.68 -24.61 3.24
C LYS A 38 6.66 -23.54 2.86
N LEU A 39 5.38 -23.81 3.11
CA LEU A 39 4.28 -22.86 2.90
C LEU A 39 4.53 -21.55 3.65
N SER A 40 5.04 -21.64 4.89
CA SER A 40 5.40 -20.49 5.72
C SER A 40 6.45 -19.59 5.05
N GLU A 41 7.45 -20.18 4.42
CA GLU A 41 8.53 -19.43 3.76
C GLU A 41 8.03 -18.74 2.48
N VAL A 42 7.21 -19.42 1.68
CA VAL A 42 6.56 -18.82 0.50
C VAL A 42 5.69 -17.63 0.93
N LEU A 43 4.84 -17.83 1.94
CA LEU A 43 3.91 -16.81 2.40
C LEU A 43 4.65 -15.58 2.95
N MET A 44 5.71 -15.78 3.74
CA MET A 44 6.55 -14.70 4.24
C MET A 44 7.27 -13.95 3.11
N ARG A 45 7.87 -14.67 2.15
CA ARG A 45 8.57 -14.04 1.01
C ARG A 45 7.64 -13.15 0.19
N TYR A 46 6.43 -13.60 -0.11
CA TYR A 46 5.43 -12.78 -0.80
C TYR A 46 4.99 -11.57 0.03
N THR A 47 4.78 -11.74 1.33
CA THR A 47 4.44 -10.62 2.23
C THR A 47 5.51 -9.54 2.19
N VAL A 48 6.78 -9.95 2.32
CA VAL A 48 7.93 -9.04 2.30
C VAL A 48 8.07 -8.35 0.94
N LEU A 49 7.84 -9.08 -0.16
CA LEU A 49 7.86 -8.51 -1.51
C LEU A 49 6.77 -7.46 -1.71
N ILE A 50 5.52 -7.75 -1.30
CA ILE A 50 4.41 -6.80 -1.40
C ILE A 50 4.69 -5.56 -0.55
N LEU A 51 5.21 -5.75 0.67
CA LEU A 51 5.59 -4.65 1.56
C LEU A 51 6.68 -3.78 0.92
N MET A 52 7.70 -4.38 0.29
CA MET A 52 8.74 -3.62 -0.40
C MET A 52 8.22 -2.87 -1.62
N LEU A 53 7.32 -3.47 -2.41
CA LEU A 53 6.69 -2.77 -3.52
C LEU A 53 5.83 -1.59 -3.04
N ALA A 54 5.12 -1.74 -1.93
CA ALA A 54 4.35 -0.64 -1.34
C ALA A 54 5.26 0.52 -0.91
N ILE A 55 6.36 0.22 -0.20
CA ILE A 55 7.34 1.23 0.21
C ILE A 55 7.99 1.91 -1.01
N ALA A 56 8.45 1.12 -1.98
CA ALA A 56 9.04 1.63 -3.21
C ALA A 56 8.05 2.50 -4.00
N GLY A 57 6.77 2.11 -4.05
CA GLY A 57 5.70 2.89 -4.68
C GLY A 57 5.48 4.24 -4.00
N ILE A 58 5.44 4.28 -2.67
CA ILE A 58 5.32 5.53 -1.91
C ILE A 58 6.53 6.43 -2.15
N ILE A 59 7.75 5.89 -2.04
CA ILE A 59 8.98 6.67 -2.25
C ILE A 59 9.06 7.18 -3.69
N GLY A 60 8.74 6.33 -4.67
CA GLY A 60 8.69 6.71 -6.08
C GLY A 60 7.66 7.81 -6.34
N TYR A 61 6.47 7.72 -5.73
CA TYR A 61 5.45 8.75 -5.83
C TYR A 61 5.88 10.08 -5.20
N ILE A 62 6.52 10.05 -4.03
CA ILE A 62 7.09 11.24 -3.40
C ILE A 62 8.17 11.86 -4.29
N GLY A 63 9.08 11.05 -4.85
CA GLY A 63 10.11 11.52 -5.77
C GLY A 63 9.50 12.16 -7.03
N TYR A 64 8.44 11.56 -7.57
CA TYR A 64 7.67 12.13 -8.68
C TYR A 64 7.05 13.48 -8.31
N LEU A 65 6.45 13.62 -7.13
CA LEU A 65 5.89 14.88 -6.67
C LEU A 65 6.98 15.95 -6.51
N ILE A 66 8.15 15.63 -5.94
CA ILE A 66 9.25 16.59 -5.81
C ILE A 66 9.72 17.10 -7.18
N PHE A 67 9.75 16.24 -8.19
CA PHE A 67 10.18 16.61 -9.54
C PHE A 67 9.11 17.39 -10.33
N THR A 68 7.83 17.08 -10.13
CA THR A 68 6.73 17.64 -10.91
C THR A 68 6.04 18.83 -10.27
N LEU A 69 6.19 19.02 -8.95
CA LEU A 69 5.64 20.19 -8.28
C LEU A 69 6.54 21.40 -8.57
N PRO A 70 5.97 22.50 -9.08
CA PRO A 70 6.71 23.75 -9.17
C PRO A 70 7.14 24.15 -7.75
N ILE A 71 8.36 24.66 -7.64
CA ILE A 71 8.88 25.17 -6.37
C ILE A 71 7.84 26.15 -5.81
N PRO A 72 7.37 25.96 -4.57
CA PRO A 72 6.34 26.82 -3.99
C PRO A 72 6.79 28.28 -4.09
N LYS A 73 5.91 29.16 -4.58
CA LYS A 73 6.22 30.59 -4.72
C LYS A 73 6.74 31.14 -3.37
N PRO A 74 7.71 32.06 -3.37
CA PRO A 74 8.13 32.75 -2.15
C PRO A 74 6.93 33.37 -1.42
N VAL A 75 6.99 33.41 -0.10
CA VAL A 75 5.90 33.93 0.75
C VAL A 75 5.58 35.38 0.41
N GLU A 76 6.59 36.16 0.00
CA GLU A 76 6.45 37.56 -0.41
C GLU A 76 5.59 37.73 -1.67
N GLU A 77 5.74 36.85 -2.66
CA GLU A 77 4.92 36.88 -3.89
C GLU A 77 3.46 36.51 -3.58
N ILE A 78 3.26 35.52 -2.71
CA ILE A 78 1.93 35.12 -2.23
C ILE A 78 1.25 36.31 -1.54
N ILE A 79 1.94 36.99 -0.62
CA ILE A 79 1.40 38.16 0.10
C ILE A 79 1.03 39.30 -0.88
N LYS A 80 1.83 39.50 -1.93
CA LYS A 80 1.56 40.52 -2.95
C LYS A 80 0.31 40.19 -3.77
N GLU A 81 0.18 38.94 -4.24
CA GLU A 81 -0.96 38.44 -5.02
C GLU A 81 -2.28 38.54 -4.22
N TYR A 82 -2.26 38.18 -2.92
CA TYR A 82 -3.41 38.36 -2.03
C TYR A 82 -3.77 39.84 -1.82
N ARG A 83 -2.77 40.71 -1.64
CA ARG A 83 -3.01 42.15 -1.45
C ARG A 83 -3.62 42.79 -2.69
N GLU A 84 -3.16 42.42 -3.88
CA GLU A 84 -3.70 42.90 -5.16
C GLU A 84 -5.10 42.34 -5.45
N SER A 85 -5.37 41.08 -5.09
CA SER A 85 -6.72 40.49 -5.21
C SER A 85 -7.72 41.03 -4.17
N SER A 86 -7.25 41.52 -3.03
CA SER A 86 -8.08 42.11 -1.96
C SER A 86 -8.40 43.60 -2.15
N LYS A 87 -7.78 44.23 -3.15
CA LYS A 87 -8.01 45.61 -3.57
C LYS A 87 -9.02 45.68 -4.70
#